data_AF-A0A396CT29-F1
#
_entry.id   AF-A0A396CT29-F1
#
_cell.length_a   1.000
_cell.length_b   1.000
_cell.length_c   1.000
_cell.angle_alpha   90.00
_cell.angle_beta   90.00
_cell.angle_gamma   90.00
#
_symmetry.space_group_name_H-M   'P 1'
#
loop_
_entity.id
_entity.type
_entity.pdbx_description
1 polymer ?
#
loop_
_entity_poly.entity_id
_entity_poly.type
_entity_poly.pdbx_seq_one_letter_code
_entity_poly.pdbx_strand_id
1 'polypeptide(L)'
;MTTSQISLLALILVGGIGILLIGVSALMKAAARRKAKACTAATMGTVIDHRFMGEGRMYPVLEYTVDGTQYRATKQFRGIKTKSLSGLPIRTQAAAYEDPKGWLHVQTGPIARLDTLAEQLWPLGSQMTVHYNPSNPDKSYVERPIVGNFATLMFNIAGFLLIAMSILLYVLIQR
;
A
#
# COMPACT_ATOMS: atom_id res chain seq x y z
N MET A 1 15.64 27.21 -34.16
CA MET A 1 15.91 26.51 -32.90
C MET A 1 17.05 25.54 -33.16
N THR A 2 18.16 25.59 -32.41
CA THR A 2 19.33 24.73 -32.64
C THR A 2 19.18 23.38 -31.95
N THR A 3 19.87 22.35 -32.43
CA THR A 3 19.89 20.99 -31.86
C THR A 3 20.25 20.99 -30.36
N SER A 4 21.14 21.90 -29.95
CA SER A 4 21.51 22.11 -28.54
C SER A 4 20.38 22.70 -27.69
N GLN A 5 19.55 23.59 -28.25
CA GLN A 5 18.39 24.12 -27.54
C GLN A 5 17.28 23.07 -27.41
N ILE A 6 17.09 22.22 -28.44
CA ILE A 6 16.11 21.14 -28.42
C ILE A 6 16.48 20.09 -27.36
N SER A 7 17.75 19.64 -27.34
CA SER A 7 18.23 18.68 -26.34
C SER A 7 18.17 19.21 -24.92
N LEU A 8 18.53 20.48 -24.69
CA LEU A 8 18.40 21.11 -23.37
C LEU A 8 16.94 21.21 -22.91
N LEU A 9 16.02 21.59 -23.82
CA LEU A 9 14.60 21.65 -23.52
C LEU A 9 14.05 20.26 -23.15
N ALA A 10 14.43 19.23 -23.90
CA ALA A 10 14.05 17.84 -23.63
C ALA A 10 14.58 17.36 -22.27
N LEU A 11 15.83 17.69 -21.92
CA LEU A 11 16.43 17.35 -20.64
C LEU A 11 15.65 17.95 -19.47
N ILE A 12 15.31 19.23 -19.55
CA ILE A 12 14.59 19.95 -18.50
C ILE A 12 13.14 19.44 -18.38
N LEU A 13 12.44 19.28 -19.50
CA LEU A 13 11.03 18.84 -19.47
C LEU A 13 10.90 17.41 -18.97
N VAL A 14 11.61 16.46 -19.58
CA VAL A 14 11.51 15.04 -19.23
C VAL A 14 12.16 14.75 -17.88
N GLY A 15 13.35 15.31 -17.64
CA GLY A 15 14.03 15.19 -16.35
C GLY A 15 13.26 15.86 -15.21
N GLY A 16 12.66 17.02 -15.47
CA GLY A 16 11.82 17.75 -14.51
C GLY A 16 10.60 16.96 -14.07
N ILE A 17 9.91 16.28 -15.00
CA ILE A 17 8.82 15.35 -14.65
C ILE A 17 9.34 14.22 -13.75
N GLY A 18 10.52 13.68 -14.05
CA GLY A 18 11.15 12.64 -13.23
C GLY A 18 11.40 13.12 -11.78
N ILE A 19 11.95 14.32 -11.61
CA ILE A 19 12.16 14.94 -10.30
C ILE A 19 10.84 15.18 -9.57
N LEU A 20 9.81 15.66 -10.27
CA LEU A 20 8.48 15.91 -9.70
C LEU A 20 7.87 14.61 -9.14
N LEU A 21 7.95 13.49 -9.87
CA LEU A 21 7.44 12.20 -9.40
C LEU A 21 8.15 11.73 -8.13
N ILE A 22 9.47 11.89 -8.04
CA ILE A 22 10.25 11.57 -6.83
C ILE A 22 9.83 12.48 -5.67
N GLY A 23 9.63 13.78 -5.91
CA GLY A 23 9.14 14.75 -4.93
C GLY A 23 7.77 14.36 -4.36
N VAL A 24 6.81 14.02 -5.23
CA VAL A 24 5.47 13.55 -4.83
C VAL A 24 5.57 12.27 -3.99
N SER A 25 6.44 11.33 -4.38
CA SER A 25 6.71 10.12 -3.59
C SER A 25 7.25 10.43 -2.18
N ALA A 26 8.15 11.40 -2.06
CA ALA A 26 8.68 11.85 -0.78
C ALA A 26 7.60 12.50 0.10
N LEU A 27 6.75 13.35 -0.48
CA LEU A 27 5.64 14.00 0.23
C LEU A 27 4.63 12.98 0.77
N MET A 28 4.22 12.00 -0.04
CA MET A 28 3.33 10.93 0.42
C MET A 28 3.94 10.13 1.57
N LYS A 29 5.23 9.76 1.48
CA LYS A 29 5.94 9.07 2.57
C LYS A 29 6.00 9.93 3.83
N ALA A 30 6.24 11.23 3.70
CA ALA A 30 6.25 12.15 4.83
C ALA A 30 4.85 12.28 5.48
N ALA A 31 3.78 12.38 4.69
CA ALA A 31 2.41 12.43 5.17
C ALA A 31 2.04 11.15 5.93
N ALA A 32 2.38 9.96 5.39
CA ALA A 32 2.16 8.68 6.06
C ALA A 32 2.93 8.61 7.39
N ARG A 33 4.19 9.06 7.44
CA ARG A 33 4.98 9.14 8.69
C ARG A 33 4.39 10.10 9.70
N ARG A 34 3.89 11.26 9.25
CA ARG A 34 3.21 12.23 10.14
C ARG A 34 1.95 11.63 10.74
N LYS A 35 1.12 10.96 9.94
CA LYS A 35 -0.07 10.24 10.44
C LYS A 35 0.36 9.19 11.48
N ALA A 36 1.36 8.37 11.17
CA ALA A 36 1.86 7.35 12.08
C ALA A 36 2.34 7.94 13.42
N LYS A 37 3.11 9.04 13.38
CA LYS A 37 3.60 9.75 14.58
C LYS A 37 2.48 10.41 15.39
N ALA A 38 1.40 10.85 14.74
CA ALA A 38 0.27 11.45 15.43
C ALA A 38 -0.64 10.42 16.12
N CYS A 39 -0.58 9.14 15.72
CA CYS A 39 -1.33 8.07 16.36
C CYS A 39 -0.55 7.55 17.57
N THR A 40 -0.73 8.20 18.72
CA THR A 40 0.03 7.92 19.95
C THR A 40 -0.75 7.07 20.96
N ALA A 41 -2.07 6.99 20.84
CA ALA A 41 -2.90 6.14 21.68
C ALA A 41 -3.25 4.84 20.97
N ALA A 42 -3.58 3.82 21.76
CA ALA A 42 -4.01 2.51 21.29
C ALA A 42 -5.24 2.05 22.06
N THR A 43 -6.11 1.31 21.38
CA THR A 43 -7.26 0.64 21.99
C THR A 43 -7.49 -0.70 21.29
N MET A 44 -8.30 -1.56 21.88
CA MET A 44 -8.75 -2.78 21.22
C MET A 44 -9.94 -2.47 20.33
N GLY A 45 -9.82 -2.76 19.05
CA GLY A 45 -10.94 -2.77 18.11
C GLY A 45 -11.40 -4.20 17.86
N THR A 46 -12.69 -4.35 17.63
CA THR A 46 -13.33 -5.64 17.33
C THR A 46 -13.52 -5.78 15.83
N VAL A 47 -13.15 -6.93 15.25
CA VAL A 47 -13.42 -7.22 13.84
C VAL A 47 -14.93 -7.42 13.65
N ILE A 48 -15.55 -6.55 12.85
CA ILE A 48 -17.01 -6.56 12.62
C ILE A 48 -17.38 -7.01 11.20
N ASP A 49 -16.44 -6.93 10.26
CA ASP A 49 -16.68 -7.21 8.85
C ASP A 49 -15.36 -7.44 8.09
N HIS A 50 -15.44 -7.97 6.87
CA HIS A 50 -14.32 -8.10 5.94
C HIS A 50 -14.65 -7.46 4.60
N ARG A 51 -13.77 -6.57 4.14
CA ARG A 51 -13.90 -5.94 2.82
C ARG A 51 -13.16 -6.73 1.77
N PHE A 52 -13.85 -7.07 0.68
CA PHE A 52 -13.28 -7.76 -0.48
C PHE A 52 -13.24 -6.81 -1.70
N MET A 53 -12.11 -6.75 -2.39
CA MET A 53 -11.93 -5.88 -3.58
C MET A 53 -11.51 -6.64 -4.84
N GLY A 54 -11.81 -7.94 -4.92
CA GLY A 54 -11.38 -8.81 -6.01
C GLY A 54 -9.89 -9.18 -5.94
N GLU A 55 -9.43 -10.03 -6.87
CA GLU A 55 -8.02 -10.46 -6.99
C GLU A 55 -7.38 -11.05 -5.71
N GLY A 56 -8.21 -11.63 -4.83
CA GLY A 56 -7.75 -12.16 -3.54
C GLY A 56 -7.48 -11.10 -2.47
N ARG A 57 -7.91 -9.85 -2.67
CA ARG A 57 -7.74 -8.78 -1.67
C ARG A 57 -8.83 -8.82 -0.62
N MET A 58 -8.41 -8.95 0.64
CA MET A 58 -9.28 -9.12 1.81
C MET A 58 -8.71 -8.28 2.96
N TYR A 59 -9.58 -7.48 3.58
CA TYR A 59 -9.20 -6.53 4.64
C TYR A 59 -10.19 -6.60 5.81
N PRO A 60 -9.75 -6.86 7.05
CA PRO A 60 -10.65 -6.79 8.19
C PRO A 60 -11.02 -5.34 8.49
N VAL A 61 -12.29 -5.14 8.80
CA VAL A 61 -12.87 -3.87 9.25
C VAL A 61 -13.14 -3.99 10.74
N LEU A 62 -12.52 -3.10 11.50
CA LEU A 62 -12.62 -3.05 12.94
C LEU A 62 -13.49 -1.89 13.37
N GLU A 63 -14.20 -2.09 14.47
CA GLU A 63 -14.90 -1.06 15.21
C GLU A 63 -14.24 -0.86 16.58
N TYR A 64 -14.09 0.38 17.01
CA TYR A 64 -13.49 0.74 18.29
C TYR A 64 -14.15 2.00 18.84
N THR A 65 -14.11 2.16 20.16
CA THR A 65 -14.76 3.28 20.84
C THR A 65 -13.71 4.16 21.52
N VAL A 66 -13.85 5.47 21.36
CA VAL A 66 -13.07 6.50 22.07
C VAL A 66 -14.06 7.50 22.65
N ASP A 67 -14.03 7.71 23.96
CA ASP A 67 -14.91 8.64 24.69
C ASP A 67 -16.41 8.45 24.37
N GLY A 68 -16.85 7.19 24.27
CA GLY A 68 -18.24 6.83 23.95
C GLY A 68 -18.62 6.96 22.47
N THR A 69 -17.73 7.47 21.62
CA THR A 69 -17.96 7.56 20.16
C THR A 69 -17.34 6.38 19.44
N GLN A 70 -18.12 5.74 18.55
CA GLN A 70 -17.65 4.62 17.74
C GLN A 70 -16.95 5.10 16.46
N TYR A 71 -15.86 4.42 16.13
CA TYR A 71 -15.06 4.67 14.94
C TYR A 71 -14.77 3.35 14.23
N ARG A 72 -14.49 3.44 12.92
CA ARG A 72 -14.12 2.30 12.10
C ARG A 72 -12.71 2.43 11.56
N ALA A 73 -11.98 1.32 11.56
CA ALA A 73 -10.64 1.25 11.00
C ALA A 73 -10.52 0.00 10.13
N THR A 74 -10.06 0.15 8.89
CA THR A 74 -9.72 -0.99 8.03
C THR A 74 -8.22 -1.25 8.13
N LYS A 75 -7.82 -2.50 8.41
CA LYS A 75 -6.39 -2.87 8.40
C LYS A 75 -5.83 -2.68 7.00
N GLN A 76 -4.65 -2.08 6.91
CA GLN A 76 -3.95 -1.86 5.65
C GLN A 76 -2.70 -2.73 5.62
N PHE A 77 -2.39 -3.27 4.44
CA PHE A 77 -1.18 -4.05 4.21
C PHE A 77 -0.20 -3.25 3.35
N ARG A 78 1.09 -3.58 3.46
CA ARG A 78 2.14 -3.01 2.60
C ARG A 78 1.95 -3.40 1.13
N GLY A 79 1.27 -4.51 0.89
CA GLY A 79 0.89 -5.02 -0.41
C GLY A 79 0.30 -6.41 -0.26
N ILE A 80 -0.27 -6.93 -1.35
CA ILE A 80 -0.91 -8.25 -1.39
C ILE A 80 -0.21 -9.06 -2.47
N LYS A 81 0.23 -10.27 -2.11
CA LYS A 81 0.82 -11.23 -3.03
C LYS A 81 -0.17 -12.35 -3.27
N THR A 82 -0.84 -12.28 -4.42
CA THR A 82 -1.79 -13.31 -4.84
C THR A 82 -1.07 -14.33 -5.71
N LYS A 83 -1.18 -15.61 -5.37
CA LYS A 83 -0.82 -16.72 -6.26
C LYS A 83 -2.10 -17.46 -6.65
N SER A 84 -2.46 -17.36 -7.91
CA SER A 84 -3.50 -18.19 -8.51
C SER A 84 -2.85 -19.48 -9.00
N LEU A 85 -3.28 -20.61 -8.47
CA LEU A 85 -2.80 -21.91 -8.92
C LEU A 85 -3.65 -22.33 -10.13
N SER A 86 -3.09 -22.19 -11.33
CA SER A 86 -3.67 -22.72 -12.56
C SER A 86 -3.14 -24.14 -12.83
N GLY A 87 -4.06 -25.07 -13.10
CA GLY A 87 -3.77 -26.49 -13.33
C GLY A 87 -4.33 -27.38 -12.21
N LEU A 88 -4.75 -28.60 -12.58
CA LEU A 88 -5.14 -29.63 -11.63
C LEU A 88 -3.89 -30.08 -10.84
N PRO A 89 -3.82 -29.71 -9.55
CA PRO A 89 -3.89 -30.76 -8.54
C PRO A 89 -4.93 -30.44 -7.46
N ILE A 90 -5.74 -31.46 -7.18
CA ILE A 90 -6.95 -31.51 -6.33
C ILE A 90 -6.66 -31.23 -4.83
N ARG A 91 -5.42 -30.89 -4.44
CA ARG A 91 -4.96 -30.89 -3.04
C ARG A 91 -4.21 -29.67 -2.54
N THR A 92 -4.13 -28.58 -3.29
CA THR A 92 -3.49 -27.35 -2.77
C THR A 92 -4.55 -26.54 -2.01
N GLN A 93 -4.47 -26.56 -0.68
CA GLN A 93 -5.38 -25.80 0.18
C GLN A 93 -5.19 -24.31 -0.07
N ALA A 94 -6.32 -23.60 -0.21
CA ALA A 94 -6.30 -22.15 -0.17
C ALA A 94 -5.77 -21.72 1.20
N ALA A 95 -4.83 -20.79 1.21
CA ALA A 95 -4.18 -20.34 2.43
C ALA A 95 -3.92 -18.85 2.35
N ALA A 96 -4.11 -18.16 3.46
CA ALA A 96 -3.75 -16.77 3.59
C ALA A 96 -2.98 -16.57 4.89
N TYR A 97 -1.92 -15.77 4.85
CA TYR A 97 -1.17 -15.38 6.03
C TYR A 97 -0.51 -14.02 5.85
N GLU A 98 -0.29 -13.34 6.96
CA GLU A 98 0.40 -12.06 7.01
C GLU A 98 1.87 -12.27 7.42
N ASP A 99 2.80 -11.67 6.68
CA ASP A 99 4.21 -11.75 7.02
C ASP A 99 4.65 -10.64 8.01
N PRO A 100 5.80 -10.82 8.70
CA PRO A 100 6.33 -9.80 9.60
C PRO A 100 6.64 -8.46 8.94
N LYS A 101 6.76 -8.42 7.60
CA LYS A 101 7.18 -7.23 6.84
C LYS A 101 6.04 -6.33 6.36
N GLY A 102 4.79 -6.77 6.41
CA GLY A 102 3.68 -5.97 5.89
C GLY A 102 2.71 -6.68 4.98
N TRP A 103 3.09 -7.84 4.46
CA TRP A 103 2.46 -8.38 3.26
C TRP A 103 1.43 -9.44 3.59
N LEU A 104 0.30 -9.35 2.92
CA LEU A 104 -0.68 -10.40 2.91
C LEU A 104 -0.37 -11.35 1.75
N HIS A 105 -0.13 -12.62 2.06
CA HIS A 105 0.05 -13.67 1.08
C HIS A 105 -1.28 -14.40 0.95
N VAL A 106 -1.82 -14.47 -0.26
CA VAL A 106 -3.09 -15.14 -0.55
C VAL A 106 -2.84 -16.17 -1.64
N GLN A 107 -3.06 -17.44 -1.31
CA GLN A 107 -2.99 -18.55 -2.24
C GLN A 107 -4.40 -19.01 -2.52
N THR A 108 -4.86 -18.78 -3.74
CA THR A 108 -6.23 -19.02 -4.16
C THR A 108 -6.23 -20.22 -5.12
N GLY A 109 -6.83 -21.32 -4.69
CA GLY A 109 -7.17 -22.46 -5.56
C GLY A 109 -8.47 -22.22 -6.34
N PRO A 110 -8.84 -23.12 -7.27
CA PRO A 110 -10.03 -22.97 -8.12
C PRO A 110 -11.37 -22.91 -7.37
N ILE A 111 -11.42 -23.35 -6.10
CA ILE A 111 -12.64 -23.36 -5.25
C ILE A 111 -12.41 -22.56 -3.95
N ALA A 112 -11.41 -21.68 -3.91
CA ALA A 112 -11.08 -20.95 -2.68
C ALA A 112 -12.13 -19.88 -2.35
N ARG A 113 -12.68 -19.97 -1.14
CA ARG A 113 -13.64 -19.02 -0.57
C ARG A 113 -12.90 -17.95 0.26
N LEU A 114 -12.80 -16.74 -0.27
CA LEU A 114 -12.05 -15.64 0.36
C LEU A 114 -12.62 -15.22 1.73
N ASP A 115 -13.94 -15.32 1.88
CA ASP A 115 -14.67 -15.19 3.14
C ASP A 115 -14.13 -16.13 4.21
N THR A 116 -14.00 -17.42 3.90
CA THR A 116 -13.49 -18.41 4.87
C THR A 116 -12.03 -18.16 5.25
N LEU A 117 -11.20 -17.69 4.32
CA LEU A 117 -9.80 -17.33 4.60
C LEU A 117 -9.69 -16.08 5.46
N ALA A 118 -10.54 -15.08 5.21
CA ALA A 118 -10.59 -13.86 6.00
C ALA A 118 -11.05 -14.16 7.44
N GLU A 119 -12.05 -15.01 7.61
CA GLU A 119 -12.54 -15.46 8.93
C GLU A 119 -11.47 -16.25 9.70
N GLN A 120 -10.70 -17.10 9.02
CA GLN A 120 -9.61 -17.85 9.66
C GLN A 120 -8.48 -16.95 10.17
N LEU A 121 -8.15 -15.87 9.44
CA LEU A 121 -7.11 -14.93 9.81
C LEU A 121 -7.58 -13.89 10.83
N TRP A 122 -8.80 -13.40 10.66
CA TRP A 122 -9.40 -12.34 11.44
C TRP A 122 -10.84 -12.72 11.77
N PRO A 123 -11.07 -13.61 12.75
CA PRO A 123 -12.42 -14.04 13.10
C PRO A 123 -13.30 -12.86 13.48
N LEU A 124 -14.58 -12.89 13.12
CA LEU A 124 -15.54 -11.90 13.59
C LEU A 124 -15.62 -11.92 15.11
N GLY A 125 -15.65 -10.74 15.72
CA GLY A 125 -15.61 -10.58 17.17
C GLY A 125 -14.20 -10.71 17.79
N SER A 126 -13.18 -11.12 17.03
CA SER A 126 -11.80 -11.07 17.51
C SER A 126 -11.34 -9.63 17.70
N GLN A 127 -10.39 -9.42 18.61
CA GLN A 127 -9.85 -8.10 18.89
C GLN A 127 -8.47 -7.91 18.26
N MET A 128 -8.22 -6.72 17.74
CA MET A 128 -6.88 -6.31 17.29
C MET A 128 -6.59 -4.89 17.76
N THR A 129 -5.30 -4.57 17.91
CA THR A 129 -4.89 -3.24 18.39
C THR A 129 -5.08 -2.19 17.30
N VAL A 130 -5.85 -1.16 17.62
CA VAL A 130 -6.04 0.03 16.78
C VAL A 130 -5.27 1.19 17.39
N HIS A 131 -4.31 1.72 16.64
CA HIS A 131 -3.60 2.94 17.00
C HIS A 131 -4.32 4.13 16.39
N TYR A 132 -4.64 5.13 17.20
CA TYR A 132 -5.39 6.31 16.77
C TYR A 132 -4.75 7.60 17.29
N ASN A 133 -5.07 8.71 16.63
CA ASN A 133 -4.69 10.04 17.09
C ASN A 133 -5.70 10.54 18.14
N PRO A 134 -5.29 10.80 19.40
CA PRO A 134 -6.20 11.29 20.43
C PRO A 134 -6.92 12.59 20.08
N SER A 135 -6.27 13.47 19.31
CA SER A 135 -6.87 14.74 18.86
C SER A 135 -7.86 14.58 17.70
N ASN A 136 -7.82 13.44 17.00
CA ASN A 136 -8.72 13.13 15.90
C ASN A 136 -8.77 11.60 15.68
N PRO A 137 -9.62 10.86 16.42
CA PRO A 137 -9.61 9.40 16.44
C PRO A 137 -9.83 8.75 15.07
N ASP A 138 -10.56 9.40 14.15
CA ASP A 138 -10.76 8.92 12.77
C ASP A 138 -9.43 8.67 12.03
N LYS A 139 -8.37 9.41 12.40
CA LYS A 139 -7.01 9.09 11.95
C LYS A 139 -6.44 7.94 12.77
N SER A 140 -6.62 6.73 12.25
CA SER A 140 -6.09 5.52 12.86
C SER A 140 -5.42 4.56 11.86
N TYR A 141 -4.75 3.55 12.40
CA TYR A 141 -4.27 2.36 11.70
C TYR A 141 -4.34 1.13 12.63
N VAL A 142 -4.42 -0.06 12.04
CA VAL A 142 -4.52 -1.33 12.79
C VAL A 142 -3.14 -1.97 12.83
N GLU A 143 -2.64 -2.27 14.04
CA GLU A 143 -1.33 -2.82 14.39
C GLU A 143 -0.10 -2.02 13.93
N ARG A 144 0.02 -1.75 12.62
CA ARG A 144 1.20 -1.13 12.03
C ARG A 144 0.87 -0.07 10.99
N PRO A 145 1.61 1.05 10.97
CA PRO A 145 1.43 2.08 9.96
C PRO A 145 2.08 1.65 8.64
N ILE A 146 1.40 1.89 7.52
CA ILE A 146 1.96 1.64 6.19
C ILE A 146 2.66 2.91 5.69
N VAL A 147 3.99 2.91 5.76
CA VAL A 147 4.84 4.00 5.25
C VAL A 147 5.46 3.59 3.92
N GLY A 148 4.95 4.18 2.84
CA GLY A 148 5.39 3.86 1.49
C GLY A 148 4.69 2.61 0.95
N ASN A 149 3.81 2.82 -0.01
CA ASN A 149 3.10 1.74 -0.71
C ASN A 149 3.71 1.51 -2.11
N PHE A 150 3.24 0.49 -2.82
CA PHE A 150 3.61 0.18 -4.21
C PHE A 150 3.62 1.41 -5.13
N ALA A 151 2.63 2.30 -5.01
CA ALA A 151 2.58 3.56 -5.76
C ALA A 151 3.81 4.45 -5.52
N THR A 152 4.25 4.58 -4.26
CA THR A 152 5.45 5.38 -3.93
C THR A 152 6.71 4.76 -4.55
N LEU A 153 6.79 3.43 -4.63
CA LEU A 153 7.89 2.72 -5.30
C LEU A 153 7.85 2.96 -6.81
N MET A 154 6.68 2.81 -7.46
CA MET A 154 6.50 3.08 -8.88
C MET A 154 6.91 4.50 -9.27
N PHE A 155 6.51 5.51 -8.49
CA PHE A 155 6.91 6.90 -8.77
C PHE A 155 8.42 7.11 -8.68
N ASN A 156 9.12 6.44 -7.75
CA ASN A 156 10.58 6.51 -7.71
C ASN A 156 11.20 5.84 -8.94
N ILE A 157 10.76 4.62 -9.30
CA ILE A 157 11.29 3.90 -10.47
C ILE A 157 11.07 4.70 -11.75
N ALA A 158 9.83 5.14 -12.00
CA ALA A 158 9.50 5.96 -13.16
C ALA A 158 10.30 7.27 -13.17
N GLY A 159 10.43 7.93 -12.02
CA GLY A 159 11.20 9.15 -11.89
C GLY A 159 12.68 8.98 -12.26
N PHE A 160 13.34 7.94 -11.71
CA PHE A 160 14.73 7.63 -12.05
C PHE A 160 14.89 7.24 -13.53
N LEU A 161 13.96 6.45 -14.09
CA LEU A 161 14.00 6.08 -15.51
C LEU A 161 13.87 7.30 -16.43
N LEU A 162 12.97 8.24 -16.12
CA LEU A 162 12.81 9.46 -16.91
C LEU A 162 14.05 10.35 -16.87
N ILE A 163 14.70 10.48 -15.71
CA ILE A 163 15.95 11.23 -15.56
C ILE A 163 17.09 10.54 -16.33
N ALA A 164 17.22 9.22 -16.22
CA ALA A 164 18.25 8.48 -16.96
C ALA A 164 18.04 8.59 -18.48
N MET A 165 16.79 8.46 -18.95
CA MET A 165 16.44 8.60 -20.35
C MET A 165 16.70 10.03 -20.87
N SER A 166 16.37 11.05 -20.08
CA SER A 166 16.58 12.44 -20.50
C SER A 166 18.07 12.79 -20.62
N ILE A 167 18.91 12.28 -19.72
CA ILE A 167 20.38 12.40 -19.80
C ILE A 167 20.91 11.66 -21.03
N LEU A 168 20.45 10.43 -21.27
CA LEU A 168 20.87 9.64 -22.44
C LEU A 168 20.54 10.36 -23.76
N LEU A 169 19.30 10.86 -23.88
CA LEU A 169 18.86 11.63 -25.06
C LEU A 169 19.71 12.89 -25.25
N TYR A 170 20.00 13.62 -24.16
CA TYR A 170 20.85 14.80 -24.22
C TYR A 170 22.24 14.47 -24.78
N VAL A 171 22.88 13.39 -24.29
CA VAL A 171 24.19 12.95 -24.77
C VAL A 171 24.15 12.48 -26.22
N LEU A 172 23.12 11.72 -26.62
CA LEU A 172 22.99 11.20 -27.98
C LEU A 172 22.73 12.29 -29.02
N ILE A 173 21.97 13.34 -28.67
CA ILE A 173 21.66 14.45 -29.58
C ILE A 173 22.87 15.39 -29.75
N GLN A 174 23.79 15.39 -28.78
CA GLN A 174 25.02 16.19 -28.82
C GLN A 174 26.20 15.49 -29.48
N ARG A 175 26.11 14.17 -29.66
CA ARG A 175 27.04 13.38 -30.47
C ARG A 175 26.77 13.59 -31.96
#